data_AF-K2CZY2-F1
#
_entry.id   AF-K2CZY2-F1
#
_cell.length_a   1.000
_cell.length_b   1.000
_cell.length_c   1.000
_cell.angle_alpha   90.00
_cell.angle_beta   90.00
_cell.angle_gamma   90.00
#
_symmetry.space_group_name_H-M   'P 1'
#
loop_
_entity.id
_entity.type
_entity.pdbx_description
1 polymer ?
#
loop_
_entity_poly.entity_id
_entity_poly.type
_entity_poly.pdbx_seq_one_letter_code
_entity_poly.pdbx_strand_id
1 'polypeptide(L)'
;KLEEELVDLGEEERREYLKELGISETGLERLIKKAYQILGLISYLTAGVKEIRAWTVKEGSKAPKAAGVIHSDFEKNFIRAQVIEYSKLIEAGSYADAKKLGFLRTEGKDYIVRDGDVIEFLVGI
;
A
#
# COMPACT_ATOMS: atom_id res chain seq x y z
N LYS A 1 -2.81 -10.59 -28.21
CA LYS A 1 -1.52 -11.17 -28.68
C LYS A 1 -0.51 -11.16 -27.56
N LEU A 2 0.29 -10.11 -27.33
CA LEU A 2 1.26 -10.11 -26.21
C LEU A 2 0.65 -10.51 -24.86
N GLU A 3 -0.41 -9.84 -24.39
CA GLU A 3 -1.02 -10.17 -23.09
C GLU A 3 -1.58 -11.60 -23.02
N GLU A 4 -2.11 -12.13 -24.13
CA GLU A 4 -2.65 -13.49 -24.19
C GLU A 4 -1.53 -14.53 -24.16
N GLU A 5 -0.43 -14.27 -24.88
CA GLU A 5 0.77 -15.10 -24.88
C GLU A 5 1.39 -15.20 -23.48
N LEU A 6 1.30 -14.14 -22.67
CA LEU A 6 1.82 -14.13 -21.31
C LEU A 6 0.97 -14.93 -20.29
N VAL A 7 -0.28 -15.28 -20.61
CA VAL A 7 -1.19 -15.98 -19.68
C VAL A 7 -0.79 -17.43 -19.49
N ASP A 8 -0.25 -18.05 -20.54
CA ASP A 8 0.10 -19.47 -20.56
C ASP A 8 1.53 -19.75 -20.08
N LEU A 9 2.34 -18.70 -19.83
CA LEU A 9 3.73 -18.83 -19.38
C LEU A 9 3.85 -18.88 -17.86
N GLY A 10 4.84 -19.63 -17.37
CA GLY A 10 5.25 -19.56 -15.97
C GLY A 10 5.85 -18.20 -15.60
N GLU A 11 5.94 -17.86 -14.30
CA GLU A 11 6.47 -16.55 -13.87
C GLU A 11 7.89 -16.25 -14.37
N GLU A 12 8.76 -17.27 -14.40
CA GLU A 12 10.16 -17.13 -14.81
C GLU A 12 10.27 -16.92 -16.33
N GLU A 13 9.57 -17.74 -17.11
CA GLU A 13 9.48 -17.65 -18.57
C GLU A 13 8.85 -16.32 -19.02
N ARG A 14 7.79 -15.88 -18.34
CA ARG A 14 7.18 -14.55 -18.54
C ARG A 14 8.20 -13.43 -18.35
N ARG A 15 9.04 -13.52 -17.31
CA ARG A 15 10.04 -12.49 -16.99
C ARG A 15 11.15 -12.44 -18.04
N GLU A 16 11.64 -13.59 -18.48
CA GLU A 16 12.65 -13.68 -19.53
C GLU A 16 12.11 -13.13 -20.86
N TYR A 17 10.90 -13.52 -21.24
CA TYR A 17 10.24 -13.07 -22.45
C TYR A 17 10.04 -11.54 -22.47
N LEU A 18 9.56 -10.95 -21.36
CA LEU A 18 9.43 -9.50 -21.23
C LEU A 18 10.79 -8.78 -21.32
N LYS A 19 11.83 -9.37 -20.75
CA LYS A 19 13.19 -8.83 -20.79
C LYS A 19 13.77 -8.84 -22.21
N GLU A 20 13.56 -9.91 -22.97
CA GLU A 20 13.97 -10.01 -24.38
C GLU A 20 13.30 -8.95 -25.25
N LEU A 21 12.02 -8.65 -24.97
CA LEU A 21 11.26 -7.61 -25.68
C LEU A 21 11.59 -6.19 -25.19
N GLY A 22 12.41 -6.02 -24.15
CA GLY A 22 12.71 -4.71 -23.55
C GLY A 22 11.51 -4.06 -22.86
N ILE A 23 10.50 -4.85 -22.47
CA ILE A 23 9.26 -4.38 -21.86
C ILE A 23 9.40 -4.50 -20.35
N SER A 24 9.41 -3.36 -19.65
CA SER A 24 9.47 -3.32 -18.18
C SER A 24 8.11 -3.46 -17.50
N GLU A 25 7.01 -3.22 -18.23
CA GLU A 25 5.65 -3.26 -17.71
C GLU A 25 4.67 -3.67 -18.82
N THR A 26 3.79 -4.61 -18.51
CA THR A 26 2.76 -5.10 -19.44
C THR A 26 1.66 -4.05 -19.68
N GLY A 27 0.96 -4.17 -20.80
CA GLY A 27 -0.24 -3.37 -21.07
C GLY A 27 -1.33 -3.59 -20.03
N LEU A 28 -1.46 -4.82 -19.51
CA LEU A 28 -2.39 -5.14 -18.44
C LEU A 28 -2.05 -4.43 -17.13
N GLU A 29 -0.78 -4.45 -16.69
CA GLU A 29 -0.34 -3.71 -15.49
C GLU A 29 -0.60 -2.21 -15.64
N ARG A 30 -0.29 -1.64 -16.81
CA ARG A 30 -0.59 -0.24 -17.12
C ARG A 30 -2.08 0.07 -17.03
N LEU A 31 -2.93 -0.82 -17.56
CA LEU A 31 -4.38 -0.67 -17.52
C LEU A 31 -4.90 -0.71 -16.08
N ILE A 32 -4.44 -1.67 -15.28
CA ILE A 32 -4.83 -1.80 -13.86
C ILE A 32 -4.46 -0.54 -13.09
N LYS A 33 -3.20 -0.07 -13.21
CA LYS A 33 -2.74 1.15 -12.53
C LYS A 33 -3.54 2.38 -12.96
N LYS A 34 -3.83 2.52 -14.26
CA LYS A 34 -4.64 3.63 -14.78
C LYS A 34 -6.08 3.57 -14.32
N ALA A 35 -6.72 2.41 -14.32
CA ALA A 35 -8.08 2.25 -13.81
C ALA A 35 -8.15 2.58 -12.31
N TYR A 36 -7.19 2.10 -11.53
CA TYR A 36 -7.08 2.38 -10.09
C TYR A 36 -6.95 3.89 -9.82
N GLN A 37 -6.08 4.57 -10.59
CA GLN A 37 -5.91 6.02 -10.55
C GLN A 37 -7.19 6.77 -10.94
N ILE A 38 -7.86 6.37 -12.03
CA ILE A 38 -9.10 7.02 -12.52
C ILE A 38 -10.24 6.90 -11.49
N LEU A 39 -10.30 5.78 -10.77
CA LEU A 39 -11.27 5.57 -9.69
C LEU A 39 -10.93 6.38 -8.42
N GLY A 40 -9.81 7.10 -8.41
CA GLY A 40 -9.34 7.87 -7.26
C GLY A 40 -9.00 6.98 -6.08
N LEU A 41 -8.43 5.80 -6.34
CA LEU A 41 -8.04 4.85 -5.31
C LEU A 41 -6.55 4.99 -4.98
N ILE A 42 -6.22 4.81 -3.70
CA ILE A 42 -4.86 4.72 -3.18
C ILE A 42 -4.73 3.47 -2.31
N SER A 43 -3.50 3.01 -2.13
CA SER A 43 -3.17 1.89 -1.26
C SER A 43 -2.29 2.33 -0.10
N TYR A 44 -2.70 2.00 1.13
CA TYR A 44 -1.81 2.05 2.29
C TYR A 44 -1.44 0.63 2.71
N LEU A 45 -0.36 0.49 3.48
CA LEU A 45 0.21 -0.78 3.88
C LEU A 45 0.07 -0.99 5.38
N THR A 46 -0.25 -2.21 5.78
CA THR A 46 -0.03 -2.69 7.16
C THR A 46 1.09 -3.72 7.11
N ALA A 47 2.09 -3.56 7.97
CA ALA A 47 3.23 -4.47 8.07
C ALA A 47 3.33 -5.03 9.50
N GLY A 48 2.58 -6.10 9.77
CA GLY A 48 2.63 -6.83 11.04
C GLY A 48 3.55 -8.05 10.96
N VAL A 49 3.84 -8.66 12.11
CA VAL A 49 4.68 -9.88 12.18
C VAL A 49 4.08 -11.05 11.38
N LYS A 50 2.75 -11.14 11.33
CA LYS A 50 2.03 -12.25 10.68
C LYS A 50 1.64 -11.97 9.23
N GLU A 51 1.43 -10.71 8.88
CA GLU A 51 0.85 -10.33 7.58
C GLU A 51 1.37 -8.97 7.14
N ILE A 52 1.69 -8.88 5.84
CA ILE A 52 1.91 -7.63 5.13
C ILE A 52 0.80 -7.52 4.10
N ARG A 53 0.08 -6.40 4.09
CA ARG A 53 -1.07 -6.22 3.21
C ARG A 53 -1.22 -4.78 2.73
N ALA A 54 -1.62 -4.64 1.48
CA ALA A 54 -2.10 -3.40 0.90
C ALA A 54 -3.62 -3.29 1.05
N TRP A 55 -4.08 -2.13 1.52
CA TRP A 55 -5.48 -1.81 1.75
C TRP A 55 -5.89 -0.66 0.85
N THR A 56 -6.95 -0.89 0.06
CA THR A 56 -7.48 0.09 -0.88
C THR A 56 -8.46 1.04 -0.19
N VAL A 57 -8.25 2.34 -0.35
CA VAL A 57 -9.17 3.40 0.07
C VAL A 57 -9.30 4.44 -1.04
N LYS A 58 -10.32 5.29 -0.97
CA LYS A 58 -10.37 6.48 -1.84
C LYS A 58 -9.33 7.51 -1.40
N GLU A 59 -8.74 8.21 -2.36
CA GLU A 59 -7.94 9.39 -2.11
C GLU A 59 -8.72 10.39 -1.24
N GLY A 60 -8.05 11.00 -0.26
CA GLY A 60 -8.70 11.89 0.71
C GLY A 60 -9.34 11.17 1.91
N SER A 61 -9.29 9.83 1.98
CA SER A 61 -9.81 9.08 3.14
C SER A 61 -9.05 9.44 4.42
N LYS A 62 -9.81 9.75 5.48
CA LYS A 62 -9.25 10.00 6.81
C LYS A 62 -8.81 8.70 7.50
N ALA A 63 -7.86 8.80 8.42
CA ALA A 63 -7.30 7.65 9.14
C ALA A 63 -8.34 6.71 9.79
N PRO A 64 -9.40 7.19 10.48
CA PRO A 64 -10.43 6.29 11.02
C PRO A 64 -11.16 5.52 9.93
N LYS A 65 -11.41 6.15 8.78
CA LYS A 65 -12.10 5.51 7.66
C LYS A 65 -11.23 4.43 7.02
N ALA A 66 -9.94 4.72 6.88
CA ALA A 66 -8.97 3.75 6.39
C ALA A 66 -8.87 2.55 7.33
N ALA A 67 -8.82 2.76 8.64
CA ALA A 67 -8.84 1.70 9.65
C ALA A 67 -10.11 0.84 9.56
N GLY A 68 -11.27 1.47 9.29
CA GLY A 68 -12.55 0.80 9.07
C GLY A 68 -12.58 -0.23 7.94
N VAL A 69 -11.70 -0.09 6.93
CA VAL A 69 -11.56 -1.06 5.84
C VAL A 69 -10.97 -2.39 6.32
N ILE A 70 -10.14 -2.35 7.38
CA ILE A 70 -9.61 -3.55 8.03
C ILE A 70 -10.70 -4.25 8.83
N HIS A 71 -11.39 -3.48 9.67
CA HIS A 71 -12.51 -3.96 10.47
C HIS A 71 -13.40 -2.78 10.88
N SER A 72 -14.73 -2.96 10.84
CA SER A 72 -15.69 -1.87 11.12
C SER A 72 -15.55 -1.27 12.53
N ASP A 73 -15.14 -2.07 13.51
CA ASP A 73 -14.91 -1.58 14.88
C ASP A 73 -13.67 -0.70 15.01
N PHE A 74 -12.69 -0.81 14.10
CA PHE A 74 -11.50 0.06 14.13
C PHE A 74 -11.87 1.51 13.82
N GLU A 75 -12.87 1.74 12.96
CA GLU A 75 -13.38 3.10 12.67
C GLU A 75 -14.03 3.72 13.92
N LYS A 76 -14.83 2.94 14.65
CA LYS A 76 -15.53 3.40 15.86
C LYS A 76 -14.56 3.66 17.01
N ASN A 77 -13.64 2.73 17.24
CA ASN A 77 -12.73 2.74 18.38
C ASN A 77 -11.38 3.39 18.04
N PHE A 78 -11.27 4.10 16.92
CA PHE A 78 -10.02 4.73 16.49
C PHE A 78 -9.49 5.69 17.57
N ILE A 79 -8.23 5.47 17.97
CA ILE A 79 -7.49 6.39 18.85
C ILE A 79 -6.56 7.26 18.01
N ARG A 80 -5.64 6.64 17.27
CA ARG A 80 -4.61 7.31 16.47
C ARG A 80 -3.99 6.35 15.44
N ALA A 81 -3.29 6.90 14.47
CA ALA A 81 -2.50 6.15 13.49
C ALA A 81 -1.01 6.42 13.68
N GLN A 82 -0.20 5.39 13.64
CA GLN A 82 1.26 5.47 13.55
C GLN A 82 1.63 5.31 12.09
N VAL A 83 2.22 6.34 11.48
CA VAL A 83 2.40 6.43 10.03
C VAL A 83 3.87 6.64 9.70
N ILE A 84 4.37 5.83 8.78
CA ILE A 84 5.68 6.01 8.13
C ILE A 84 5.43 6.01 6.62
N GLU A 85 5.97 6.98 5.89
CA GLU A 85 5.94 6.93 4.43
C GLU A 85 6.77 5.74 3.93
N TYR A 86 6.29 4.97 2.96
CA TYR A 86 7.01 3.79 2.44
C TYR A 86 8.46 4.10 2.06
N SER A 87 8.70 5.20 1.35
CA SER A 87 10.05 5.63 0.95
C SER A 87 10.99 5.78 2.15
N LYS A 88 10.49 6.34 3.26
CA LYS A 88 11.20 6.55 4.52
C LYS A 88 11.42 5.26 5.29
N LEU A 89 10.47 4.32 5.23
CA LEU A 89 10.66 3.00 5.82
C LEU A 89 11.77 2.23 5.10
N ILE A 90 11.80 2.29 3.77
CA ILE A 90 12.86 1.67 2.96
C ILE A 90 14.21 2.33 3.20
N GLU A 91 14.26 3.67 3.26
CA GLU A 91 15.46 4.44 3.60
C GLU A 91 16.05 4.03 4.96
N ALA A 92 15.19 3.83 5.96
CA ALA A 92 15.60 3.44 7.30
C ALA A 92 15.97 1.95 7.42
N GLY A 93 15.55 1.10 6.50
CA GLY A 93 15.80 -0.35 6.49
C GLY A 93 14.97 -1.17 7.50
N SER A 94 14.46 -0.55 8.58
CA SER A 94 13.58 -1.21 9.54
C SER A 94 12.63 -0.22 10.22
N TYR A 95 11.50 -0.72 10.75
CA TYR A 95 10.57 0.10 11.55
C TYR A 95 11.25 0.68 12.80
N ALA A 96 12.09 -0.11 13.46
CA ALA A 96 12.80 0.31 14.66
C ALA A 96 13.76 1.46 14.37
N ASP A 97 14.45 1.42 13.23
CA ASP A 97 15.39 2.47 12.83
C ASP A 97 14.66 3.69 12.29
N ALA A 98 13.55 3.51 11.55
CA ALA A 98 12.69 4.61 11.12
C ALA A 98 12.15 5.41 12.32
N LYS A 99 11.82 4.72 13.42
CA LYS A 99 11.43 5.36 14.68
C LYS A 99 12.58 6.16 15.31
N LYS A 100 13.81 5.63 15.33
CA LYS A 100 14.99 6.34 15.85
C LYS A 100 15.35 7.57 15.02
N LEU A 101 15.17 7.48 13.70
CA LEU A 101 15.41 8.57 12.74
C LEU A 101 14.30 9.64 12.77
N GLY A 102 13.21 9.43 13.52
CA GLY A 102 12.11 10.38 13.64
C GLY A 102 11.14 10.36 12.45
N PHE A 103 11.18 9.33 11.61
CA PHE A 103 10.25 9.19 10.47
C PHE A 103 8.86 8.72 10.88
N LEU A 104 8.73 8.11 12.06
CA LEU A 104 7.45 7.69 12.61
C LEU A 104 6.64 8.88 13.12
N ARG A 105 5.49 9.13 12.49
CA ARG A 105 4.54 10.15 12.91
C ARG A 105 3.36 9.53 13.65
N THR A 106 2.81 10.28 14.60
CA THR A 106 1.56 9.92 15.27
C THR A 106 0.48 10.89 14.82
N GLU A 107 -0.53 10.35 14.17
CA GLU A 107 -1.54 11.08 13.43
C GLU A 107 -2.93 10.88 14.03
N GLY A 108 -3.72 11.95 14.04
CA GLY A 108 -5.05 11.98 14.62
C GLY A 108 -6.18 11.61 13.65
N LYS A 109 -7.42 11.80 14.09
CA LYS A 109 -8.64 11.49 13.31
C LYS A 109 -8.75 12.26 11.99
N ASP A 110 -8.16 13.44 11.92
CA ASP A 110 -8.20 14.31 10.74
C ASP A 110 -7.10 14.05 9.73
N TYR A 111 -6.16 13.15 10.03
CA TYR A 111 -5.10 12.80 9.09
C TYR A 111 -5.69 12.17 7.83
N ILE A 112 -5.27 12.69 6.68
CA ILE A 112 -5.60 12.16 5.36
C ILE A 112 -4.53 11.14 4.99
N VAL A 113 -4.94 9.89 4.82
CA VAL A 113 -4.05 8.80 4.42
C VAL A 113 -3.50 9.06 3.03
N ARG A 114 -2.19 8.83 2.86
CA ARG A 114 -1.48 9.00 1.61
C ARG A 114 -1.16 7.66 0.98
N ASP A 115 -1.04 7.65 -0.34
CA ASP A 115 -0.62 6.47 -1.07
C ASP A 115 0.77 6.00 -0.60
N GLY A 116 0.90 4.70 -0.33
CA GLY A 116 2.11 4.11 0.21
C GLY A 116 2.37 4.38 1.69
N ASP A 117 1.46 5.00 2.43
CA ASP A 117 1.63 5.09 3.90
C ASP A 117 1.70 3.69 4.50
N VAL A 118 2.69 3.45 5.36
CA VAL A 118 2.77 2.26 6.21
C VAL A 118 2.17 2.62 7.57
N ILE A 119 1.04 2.00 7.91
CA ILE A 119 0.21 2.42 9.03
C ILE A 119 0.01 1.29 10.04
N GLU A 120 0.17 1.64 11.31
CA GLU A 120 -0.32 0.87 12.44
C GLU A 120 -1.45 1.65 13.12
N PHE A 121 -2.65 1.09 13.16
CA PHE A 121 -3.81 1.71 13.80
C PHE A 121 -3.91 1.30 15.27
N LEU A 122 -3.98 2.28 16.15
CA LEU A 122 -4.21 2.06 17.57
C LEU A 122 -5.70 2.26 17.83
N VAL A 123 -6.35 1.21 18.32
CA VAL A 123 -7.79 1.16 18.56
C VAL A 123 -8.08 0.87 20.02
N GLY A 124 -9.14 1.48 20.56
CA GLY A 124 -9.65 1.18 21.89
C GLY A 124 -10.29 -0.21 21.94
N ILE A 125 -10.22 -0.83 23.12
CA ILE A 125 -10.94 -2.06 23.45
C ILE A 125 -12.41 -1.72 23.65
#